data_AF-A0A2T4VL76-F1
#
_entry.id   AF-A0A2T4VL76-F1
#
_cell.length_a   1.000
_cell.length_b   1.000
_cell.length_c   1.000
_cell.angle_alpha   90.00
_cell.angle_beta   90.00
_cell.angle_gamma   90.00
#
_symmetry.space_group_name_H-M   'P 1'
#
loop_
_entity.id
_entity.type
_entity.pdbx_description
1 polymer ?
#
loop_
_entity_poly.entity_id
_entity_poly.type
_entity_poly.pdbx_seq_one_letter_code
_entity_poly.pdbx_strand_id
1 'polypeptide(L)'
;MRADSHRASWAGLLLALALLSTGCASLTQPSVERTSLRYAPREAAGPTSVQEQDGDSPRTSGSILPSPSVSTAPERLHRRRAPRVEVTAVGPDSAERKARQEALAAQLAFRGALREVSGSTHRASAELARLKASGRGLSGMHAELFVRFIDFGTEQGRWMDAQLAAATRLADAASEVDDPDMQIALLSMAGPRLEAAMLGSLLLAAWLDCLHLVDALLDQSLHSVERMRRDLMDWQGMLEPSLRALSSLEPDQVEAAAQDAPALVGHLSDALAATVTNVRKGVELTGKVLVLRDILLSLPLALEAPLLASEAPSAPALLGAGLTVGGGGVTMGTRLVVSAEWVEMMRQLVRAGVLSLPAVGAAVRIHAGGVMLAQAHDELPQGVREALGDGPEVRAMRVTGKTGAGMAEPPRHHVMPEEFREWFEKRGLTGEMDINGFCVELELAHHQAIHGGGNWKLGRKWSGEWNRMIMKVLLDAESKAGRMLTRNTILEIVASYMTLYDIPMNFVRCRGR
;
A
#
# COMPACT_ATOMS: atom_id res chain seq x y z
N MET A 1 15.68 -44.26 24.55
CA MET A 1 15.54 -44.11 23.08
C MET A 1 14.38 -44.99 22.62
N ARG A 2 13.55 -44.48 21.70
CA ARG A 2 12.18 -44.90 21.32
C ARG A 2 11.05 -44.47 22.27
N ALA A 3 10.54 -43.28 22.01
CA ALA A 3 9.12 -42.94 21.95
C ALA A 3 9.06 -41.63 21.15
N ASP A 4 8.33 -41.59 20.03
CA ASP A 4 7.78 -40.37 19.37
C ASP A 4 7.23 -40.60 17.94
N SER A 5 7.13 -41.84 17.44
CA SER A 5 6.54 -42.08 16.10
C SER A 5 5.01 -42.05 16.06
N HIS A 6 4.31 -41.94 17.20
CA HIS A 6 2.85 -42.05 17.25
C HIS A 6 2.09 -40.72 17.16
N ARG A 7 2.72 -39.54 17.38
CA ARG A 7 2.01 -38.25 17.23
C ARG A 7 1.98 -37.72 15.80
N ALA A 8 2.96 -38.10 14.96
CA ALA A 8 3.02 -37.66 13.56
C ALA A 8 1.96 -38.36 12.66
N SER A 9 1.57 -39.60 12.96
CA SER A 9 0.58 -40.31 12.15
C SER A 9 -0.85 -39.81 12.37
N TRP A 10 -1.15 -39.25 13.55
CA TRP A 10 -2.48 -38.72 13.87
C TRP A 10 -2.73 -37.34 13.23
N ALA A 11 -1.69 -36.51 13.09
CA ALA A 11 -1.80 -35.23 12.38
C ALA A 11 -2.06 -35.42 10.87
N GLY A 12 -1.43 -36.43 10.25
CA GLY A 12 -1.68 -36.79 8.85
C GLY A 12 -3.07 -37.38 8.61
N LEU A 13 -3.58 -38.18 9.56
CA LEU A 13 -4.92 -38.77 9.46
C LEU A 13 -6.04 -37.72 9.62
N LEU A 14 -5.84 -36.72 10.47
CA LEU A 14 -6.79 -35.61 10.68
C LEU A 14 -6.82 -34.64 9.48
N LEU A 15 -5.68 -34.42 8.81
CA LEU A 15 -5.63 -33.61 7.58
C LEU A 15 -6.30 -34.34 6.40
N ALA A 16 -6.16 -35.65 6.31
CA ALA A 16 -6.82 -36.47 5.29
C ALA A 16 -8.34 -36.59 5.54
N LEU A 17 -8.80 -36.66 6.80
CA LEU A 17 -10.23 -36.66 7.12
C LEU A 17 -10.91 -35.32 6.83
N ALA A 18 -10.21 -34.18 7.01
CA ALA A 18 -10.75 -32.85 6.70
C ALA A 18 -10.92 -32.61 5.19
N LEU A 19 -10.09 -33.25 4.35
CA LEU A 19 -10.18 -33.16 2.89
C LEU A 19 -11.20 -34.11 2.27
N LEU A 20 -11.62 -35.16 3.00
CA LEU A 20 -12.62 -36.13 2.54
C LEU A 20 -14.04 -35.81 3.04
N SER A 21 -14.23 -34.85 3.96
CA SER A 21 -15.54 -34.50 4.52
C SER A 21 -16.33 -33.42 3.74
N THR A 22 -15.81 -32.91 2.62
CA THR A 22 -16.51 -31.91 1.78
C THR A 22 -17.15 -32.49 0.51
N GLY A 23 -17.14 -33.80 0.33
CA GLY A 23 -17.86 -34.46 -0.76
C GLY A 23 -18.95 -35.39 -0.24
N CYS A 24 -20.22 -34.94 -0.29
CA CYS A 24 -21.39 -35.71 -0.76
C CYS A 24 -22.73 -35.00 -0.50
N ALA A 25 -23.65 -35.19 -1.46
CA ALA A 25 -25.08 -34.88 -1.50
C ALA A 25 -25.46 -33.42 -1.89
N SER A 26 -26.23 -33.12 -2.95
CA SER A 26 -27.34 -33.89 -3.53
C SER A 26 -27.54 -33.66 -5.03
N LEU A 27 -27.92 -34.74 -5.71
CA LEU A 27 -28.49 -34.84 -7.06
C LEU A 27 -30.03 -34.81 -6.98
N THR A 28 -30.70 -34.06 -7.87
CA THR A 28 -32.10 -34.12 -8.44
C THR A 28 -32.66 -32.70 -8.58
N GLN A 29 -33.43 -32.23 -9.58
CA GLN A 29 -33.91 -32.61 -10.92
C GLN A 29 -34.53 -31.31 -11.56
N PRO A 30 -34.98 -31.29 -12.84
CA PRO A 30 -35.04 -30.07 -13.67
C PRO A 30 -36.42 -29.36 -13.77
N SER A 31 -36.40 -28.10 -14.20
CA SER A 31 -37.54 -27.34 -14.76
C SER A 31 -36.98 -26.49 -15.92
N VAL A 32 -37.07 -26.89 -17.19
CA VAL A 32 -38.22 -26.78 -18.14
C VAL A 32 -38.65 -25.32 -18.40
N GLU A 33 -38.44 -24.92 -19.68
CA GLU A 33 -39.15 -23.88 -20.47
C GLU A 33 -39.11 -22.41 -19.99
N ARG A 34 -39.03 -21.37 -20.82
CA ARG A 34 -39.31 -21.20 -22.26
C ARG A 34 -38.81 -19.81 -22.72
N THR A 35 -38.41 -19.71 -24.00
CA THR A 35 -38.56 -18.57 -24.96
C THR A 35 -38.24 -17.14 -24.51
N SER A 36 -37.22 -16.49 -25.09
CA SER A 36 -37.28 -15.66 -26.32
C SER A 36 -38.14 -14.39 -26.15
N LEU A 37 -37.67 -13.18 -26.47
CA LEU A 37 -37.31 -12.72 -27.81
C LEU A 37 -36.37 -11.51 -27.76
N ARG A 38 -35.54 -11.46 -28.81
CA ARG A 38 -34.72 -10.35 -29.26
C ARG A 38 -35.58 -9.14 -29.61
N TYR A 39 -35.08 -7.93 -29.32
CA TYR A 39 -35.03 -6.85 -30.33
C TYR A 39 -33.98 -5.79 -29.93
N ALA A 40 -32.89 -5.74 -30.70
CA ALA A 40 -32.10 -4.54 -30.99
C ALA A 40 -32.37 -4.21 -32.48
N PRO A 41 -31.88 -3.12 -33.11
CA PRO A 41 -30.86 -2.14 -32.72
C PRO A 41 -31.35 -0.68 -33.04
N ARG A 42 -30.59 0.44 -33.02
CA ARG A 42 -29.31 0.74 -33.67
C ARG A 42 -29.00 2.25 -33.50
N GLU A 43 -27.71 2.58 -33.28
CA GLU A 43 -26.90 3.72 -33.82
C GLU A 43 -27.45 5.18 -33.82
N ALA A 44 -26.67 6.26 -33.76
CA ALA A 44 -25.25 6.53 -33.59
C ALA A 44 -25.04 8.07 -33.53
N ALA A 45 -23.86 8.46 -33.05
CA ALA A 45 -23.07 9.66 -33.39
C ALA A 45 -23.46 11.04 -32.80
N GLY A 46 -22.47 11.66 -32.12
CA GLY A 46 -22.37 13.10 -31.87
C GLY A 46 -21.93 13.87 -33.15
N PRO A 47 -21.14 14.97 -33.10
CA PRO A 47 -20.57 15.70 -31.95
C PRO A 47 -20.65 17.26 -32.07
N THR A 48 -19.99 17.98 -31.14
CA THR A 48 -19.38 19.36 -31.25
C THR A 48 -20.30 20.58 -31.50
N SER A 49 -20.08 21.83 -31.03
CA SER A 49 -19.19 22.52 -30.07
C SER A 49 -19.47 24.05 -30.13
N VAL A 50 -19.23 24.77 -29.02
CA VAL A 50 -18.85 26.21 -28.82
C VAL A 50 -19.88 27.39 -28.86
N GLN A 51 -19.71 28.28 -27.85
CA GLN A 51 -19.87 29.75 -27.78
C GLN A 51 -21.31 30.32 -27.57
N GLU A 52 -21.64 31.36 -26.79
CA GLU A 52 -20.93 32.44 -26.06
C GLU A 52 -21.94 33.21 -25.14
N GLN A 53 -21.45 33.65 -23.96
CA GLN A 53 -21.67 34.90 -23.19
C GLN A 53 -22.98 35.71 -23.03
N ASP A 54 -23.06 36.29 -21.80
CA ASP A 54 -23.57 37.60 -21.29
C ASP A 54 -24.56 37.44 -20.11
N GLY A 55 -24.54 38.18 -19.00
CA GLY A 55 -23.79 39.38 -18.60
C GLY A 55 -24.63 40.16 -17.55
N ASP A 56 -24.05 40.44 -16.38
CA ASP A 56 -24.33 41.49 -15.37
C ASP A 56 -25.72 41.75 -14.73
N SER A 57 -25.77 41.72 -13.39
CA SER A 57 -26.02 42.93 -12.54
C SER A 57 -26.05 42.67 -11.01
N PRO A 58 -25.82 43.69 -10.15
CA PRO A 58 -25.30 43.53 -8.79
C PRO A 58 -26.21 43.99 -7.62
N ARG A 59 -25.66 43.75 -6.42
CA ARG A 59 -26.10 43.95 -5.01
C ARG A 59 -26.51 45.39 -4.61
N THR A 60 -27.37 45.56 -3.58
CA THR A 60 -27.04 46.01 -2.18
C THR A 60 -28.24 46.52 -1.32
N SER A 61 -28.24 46.07 -0.06
CA SER A 61 -28.60 46.66 1.27
C SER A 61 -29.66 47.77 1.50
N GLY A 62 -30.52 47.54 2.52
CA GLY A 62 -30.55 48.42 3.71
C GLY A 62 -31.88 49.00 4.25
N SER A 63 -32.38 48.40 5.35
CA SER A 63 -32.87 49.03 6.60
C SER A 63 -34.32 49.58 6.79
N ILE A 64 -34.74 49.47 8.07
CA ILE A 64 -35.70 50.28 8.88
C ILE A 64 -37.04 49.60 9.31
N LEU A 65 -37.22 49.54 10.64
CA LEU A 65 -38.42 49.22 11.46
C LEU A 65 -39.04 50.53 11.99
N PRO A 66 -40.34 50.62 12.37
CA PRO A 66 -40.76 50.35 13.77
C PRO A 66 -42.22 49.85 14.01
N SER A 67 -42.50 49.30 15.20
CA SER A 67 -43.79 48.83 15.79
C SER A 67 -44.72 49.99 16.27
N PRO A 68 -45.99 49.83 16.80
CA PRO A 68 -46.43 48.99 17.95
C PRO A 68 -47.89 48.40 17.83
N SER A 69 -48.40 47.50 18.70
CA SER A 69 -49.03 47.84 20.01
C SER A 69 -49.92 46.71 20.60
N VAL A 70 -50.05 46.76 21.94
CA VAL A 70 -51.12 46.32 22.88
C VAL A 70 -51.14 44.90 23.52
N SER A 71 -51.12 45.01 24.87
CA SER A 71 -51.20 44.09 26.03
C SER A 71 -52.50 43.32 26.25
N THR A 72 -52.45 42.13 26.87
CA THR A 72 -53.06 41.83 28.20
C THR A 72 -52.81 40.37 28.64
N ALA A 73 -52.40 40.18 29.91
CA ALA A 73 -52.32 38.91 30.66
C ALA A 73 -53.55 38.80 31.61
N PRO A 74 -53.82 37.73 32.43
CA PRO A 74 -52.83 36.96 33.20
C PRO A 74 -53.08 35.45 33.46
N GLU A 75 -52.02 34.83 34.01
CA GLU A 75 -51.96 33.74 35.01
C GLU A 75 -52.60 32.36 34.76
N ARG A 76 -51.72 31.34 34.73
CA ARG A 76 -51.76 30.20 35.67
C ARG A 76 -50.39 29.52 35.78
N LEU A 77 -49.87 29.48 37.01
CA LEU A 77 -48.70 28.74 37.46
C LEU A 77 -48.85 27.23 37.16
N HIS A 78 -47.81 26.58 36.62
CA HIS A 78 -47.37 25.25 37.07
C HIS A 78 -45.99 24.84 36.47
N ARG A 79 -45.06 24.59 37.40
CA ARG A 79 -44.14 23.43 37.43
C ARG A 79 -42.92 23.38 36.48
N ARG A 80 -41.78 23.75 37.07
CA ARG A 80 -40.40 23.24 36.84
C ARG A 80 -40.31 21.93 36.04
N ARG A 81 -39.66 21.97 34.87
CA ARG A 81 -38.73 20.94 34.38
C ARG A 81 -37.80 21.57 33.33
N ALA A 82 -36.61 21.98 33.75
CA ALA A 82 -35.56 22.35 32.82
C ALA A 82 -35.06 21.09 32.09
N PRO A 83 -34.88 21.11 30.75
CA PRO A 83 -34.21 20.03 30.06
C PRO A 83 -32.72 20.10 30.41
N ARG A 84 -32.25 19.06 31.08
CA ARG A 84 -30.81 18.79 31.27
C ARG A 84 -30.25 18.54 29.88
N VAL A 85 -29.63 19.56 29.29
CA VAL A 85 -28.71 19.37 28.17
C VAL A 85 -27.54 18.59 28.76
N GLU A 86 -27.55 17.29 28.52
CA GLU A 86 -26.42 16.41 28.76
C GLU A 86 -25.40 16.73 27.67
N VAL A 87 -24.63 17.79 27.90
CA VAL A 87 -23.39 18.03 27.18
C VAL A 87 -22.47 16.90 27.62
N THR A 88 -22.34 15.87 26.80
CA THR A 88 -21.22 14.93 26.87
C THR A 88 -19.96 15.73 26.59
N ALA A 89 -19.41 16.34 27.63
CA ALA A 89 -18.06 16.84 27.63
C ALA A 89 -17.14 15.62 27.49
N VAL A 90 -16.76 15.34 26.25
CA VAL A 90 -15.62 14.48 25.91
C VAL A 90 -14.41 15.16 26.54
N GLY A 91 -14.02 14.74 27.74
CA GLY A 91 -12.88 15.31 28.44
C GLY A 91 -11.59 15.11 27.62
N PRO A 92 -10.59 16.00 27.76
CA PRO A 92 -9.30 15.89 27.04
C PRO A 92 -8.67 14.48 27.18
N ASP A 93 -8.80 13.87 28.35
CA ASP A 93 -8.34 12.50 28.65
C ASP A 93 -8.95 11.41 27.76
N SER A 94 -10.13 11.64 27.17
CA SER A 94 -10.78 10.67 26.28
C SER A 94 -10.31 10.78 24.84
N ALA A 95 -9.99 11.98 24.37
CA ALA A 95 -9.37 12.21 23.06
C ALA A 95 -7.93 11.70 23.05
N GLU A 96 -7.16 11.99 24.09
CA GLU A 96 -5.78 11.53 24.25
C GLU A 96 -5.70 10.00 24.36
N ARG A 97 -6.62 9.37 25.10
CA ARG A 97 -6.71 7.90 25.16
C ARG A 97 -7.03 7.29 23.80
N LYS A 98 -7.93 7.93 23.03
CA LYS A 98 -8.29 7.49 21.68
C LYS A 98 -7.08 7.58 20.73
N ALA A 99 -6.36 8.71 20.74
CA ALA A 99 -5.16 8.90 19.93
C ALA A 99 -4.08 7.84 20.23
N ARG A 100 -3.81 7.57 21.52
CA ARG A 100 -2.91 6.48 21.93
C ARG A 100 -3.36 5.10 21.44
N GLN A 101 -4.67 4.83 21.47
CA GLN A 101 -5.21 3.56 21.00
C GLN A 101 -5.08 3.42 19.48
N GLU A 102 -5.28 4.50 18.73
CA GLU A 102 -5.11 4.55 17.28
C GLU A 102 -3.63 4.37 16.90
N ALA A 103 -2.71 5.07 17.58
CA ALA A 103 -1.27 4.91 17.38
C ALA A 103 -0.79 3.48 17.68
N LEU A 104 -1.28 2.87 18.77
CA LEU A 104 -0.99 1.47 19.09
C LEU A 104 -1.55 0.50 18.05
N ALA A 105 -2.77 0.74 17.55
CA ALA A 105 -3.35 -0.07 16.50
C ALA A 105 -2.53 0.01 15.20
N ALA A 106 -2.10 1.21 14.81
CA ALA A 106 -1.22 1.43 13.67
C ALA A 106 0.13 0.73 13.85
N GLN A 107 0.74 0.80 15.04
CA GLN A 107 1.99 0.12 15.38
C GLN A 107 1.88 -1.41 15.23
N LEU A 108 0.80 -2.00 15.77
CA LEU A 108 0.57 -3.44 15.69
C LEU A 108 0.31 -3.88 14.25
N ALA A 109 -0.50 -3.12 13.50
CA ALA A 109 -0.75 -3.36 12.09
C ALA A 109 0.55 -3.27 11.28
N PHE A 110 1.40 -2.28 11.54
CA PHE A 110 2.67 -2.10 10.84
C PHE A 110 3.62 -3.28 11.07
N ARG A 111 3.75 -3.73 12.33
CA ARG A 111 4.56 -4.91 12.66
C ARG A 111 4.01 -6.20 12.05
N GLY A 112 2.69 -6.32 11.95
CA GLY A 112 2.04 -7.42 11.23
C GLY A 112 2.43 -7.42 9.75
N ALA A 113 2.31 -6.28 9.09
CA ALA A 113 2.62 -6.13 7.66
C ALA A 113 4.10 -6.37 7.37
N LEU A 114 5.01 -5.85 8.21
CA LEU A 114 6.44 -6.14 8.14
C LEU A 114 6.72 -7.64 8.17
N ARG A 115 6.08 -8.38 9.10
CA ARG A 115 6.28 -9.82 9.23
C ARG A 115 5.81 -10.57 7.99
N GLU A 116 4.67 -10.19 7.44
CA GLU A 116 4.11 -10.83 6.25
C GLU A 116 4.99 -10.61 5.02
N VAL A 117 5.38 -9.35 4.76
CA VAL A 117 6.23 -9.00 3.62
C VAL A 117 7.62 -9.64 3.78
N SER A 118 8.22 -9.58 4.97
CA SER A 118 9.51 -10.24 5.24
C SER A 118 9.42 -11.75 5.03
N GLY A 119 8.34 -12.39 5.49
CA GLY A 119 8.10 -13.81 5.25
C GLY A 119 7.99 -14.16 3.77
N SER A 120 7.32 -13.32 2.97
CA SER A 120 7.23 -13.47 1.52
C SER A 120 8.60 -13.33 0.84
N THR A 121 9.32 -12.26 1.15
CA THR A 121 10.66 -11.96 0.59
C THR A 121 11.68 -13.05 0.94
N HIS A 122 11.67 -13.57 2.17
CA HIS A 122 12.55 -14.66 2.56
C HIS A 122 12.22 -15.98 1.86
N ARG A 123 10.93 -16.30 1.66
CA ARG A 123 10.54 -17.47 0.86
C ARG A 123 11.04 -17.35 -0.57
N ALA A 124 10.84 -16.19 -1.21
CA ALA A 124 11.33 -15.92 -2.55
C ALA A 124 12.86 -16.05 -2.66
N SER A 125 13.58 -15.47 -1.69
CA SER A 125 15.05 -15.56 -1.63
C SER A 125 15.54 -17.01 -1.45
N ALA A 126 14.83 -17.81 -0.65
CA ALA A 126 15.14 -19.23 -0.49
C ALA A 126 14.91 -20.02 -1.79
N GLU A 127 13.86 -19.71 -2.57
CA GLU A 127 13.65 -20.32 -3.89
C GLU A 127 14.74 -19.94 -4.89
N LEU A 128 15.13 -18.66 -4.94
CA LEU A 128 16.25 -18.22 -5.79
C LEU A 128 17.55 -18.96 -5.44
N ALA A 129 17.82 -19.11 -4.14
CA ALA A 129 18.98 -19.88 -3.68
C ALA A 129 18.88 -21.37 -4.08
N ARG A 130 17.69 -21.97 -4.01
CA ARG A 130 17.45 -23.34 -4.47
C ARG A 130 17.67 -23.49 -5.98
N LEU A 131 17.12 -22.59 -6.78
CA LEU A 131 17.31 -22.55 -8.24
C LEU A 131 18.79 -22.44 -8.59
N LYS A 132 19.54 -21.57 -7.89
CA LYS A 132 20.98 -21.39 -8.11
C LYS A 132 21.79 -22.64 -7.76
N ALA A 133 21.36 -23.40 -6.75
CA ALA A 133 22.04 -24.59 -6.27
C ALA A 133 21.61 -25.90 -6.94
N SER A 134 20.57 -25.88 -7.78
CA SER A 134 19.92 -27.09 -8.31
C SER A 134 20.85 -27.97 -9.16
N GLY A 135 21.85 -27.38 -9.82
CA GLY A 135 22.72 -28.03 -10.80
C GLY A 135 21.97 -28.51 -12.06
N ARG A 136 20.75 -28.02 -12.28
CA ARG A 136 19.81 -28.40 -13.35
C ARG A 136 19.15 -27.16 -13.93
N GLY A 137 18.43 -27.32 -15.04
CA GLY A 137 17.68 -26.23 -15.67
C GLY A 137 18.53 -24.98 -15.89
N LEU A 138 18.15 -23.87 -15.25
CA LEU A 138 18.85 -22.58 -15.29
C LEU A 138 20.29 -22.64 -14.77
N SER A 139 20.57 -23.54 -13.82
CA SER A 139 21.89 -23.75 -13.21
C SER A 139 22.59 -25.01 -13.74
N GLY A 140 22.06 -25.60 -14.81
CA GLY A 140 22.59 -26.82 -15.43
C GLY A 140 23.60 -26.53 -16.54
N MET A 141 23.47 -27.27 -17.65
CA MET A 141 24.38 -27.22 -18.79
C MET A 141 24.58 -25.82 -19.41
N HIS A 142 23.59 -24.94 -19.29
CA HIS A 142 23.62 -23.58 -19.86
C HIS A 142 23.78 -22.48 -18.79
N ALA A 143 24.32 -22.81 -17.61
CA ALA A 143 24.42 -21.88 -16.47
C ALA A 143 25.03 -20.51 -16.82
N GLU A 144 26.07 -20.48 -17.66
CA GLU A 144 26.73 -19.23 -18.09
C GLU A 144 25.78 -18.23 -18.77
N LEU A 145 24.68 -18.70 -19.36
CA LEU A 145 23.68 -17.87 -20.03
C LEU A 145 22.55 -17.42 -19.10
N PHE A 146 22.22 -18.23 -18.08
CA PHE A 146 20.97 -18.11 -17.33
C PHE A 146 21.12 -17.70 -15.86
N VAL A 147 22.25 -18.00 -15.21
CA VAL A 147 22.44 -17.69 -13.78
C VAL A 147 22.28 -16.20 -13.49
N ARG A 148 22.61 -15.32 -14.45
CA ARG A 148 22.39 -13.86 -14.35
C ARG A 148 20.93 -13.47 -14.04
N PHE A 149 19.95 -14.25 -14.46
CA PHE A 149 18.53 -13.98 -14.23
C PHE A 149 18.12 -14.35 -12.78
N ILE A 150 18.77 -15.36 -12.21
CA ILE A 150 18.64 -15.69 -10.78
C ILE A 150 19.34 -14.63 -9.93
N ASP A 151 20.52 -14.16 -10.37
CA ASP A 151 21.27 -13.09 -9.69
C ASP A 151 20.47 -11.78 -9.66
N PHE A 152 19.82 -11.41 -10.76
CA PHE A 152 18.90 -10.27 -10.80
C PHE A 152 17.84 -10.37 -9.69
N GLY A 153 17.13 -11.51 -9.59
CA GLY A 153 16.14 -11.73 -8.53
C GLY A 153 16.74 -11.69 -7.13
N THR A 154 17.96 -12.21 -6.96
CA THR A 154 18.68 -12.23 -5.68
C THR A 154 19.04 -10.82 -5.23
N GLU A 155 19.44 -9.95 -6.15
CA GLU A 155 19.71 -8.54 -5.89
C GLU A 155 18.43 -7.79 -5.46
N GLN A 156 17.30 -8.05 -6.13
CA GLN A 156 16.01 -7.47 -5.73
C GLN A 156 15.60 -7.93 -4.31
N GLY A 157 15.78 -9.22 -4.01
CA GLY A 157 15.57 -9.77 -2.67
C GLY A 157 16.34 -9.04 -1.58
N ARG A 158 17.66 -8.86 -1.79
CA ARG A 158 18.53 -8.14 -0.84
C ARG A 158 18.14 -6.68 -0.65
N TRP A 159 17.75 -6.01 -1.74
CA TRP A 159 17.26 -4.62 -1.64
C TRP A 159 16.01 -4.54 -0.77
N MET A 160 15.03 -5.43 -0.95
CA MET A 160 13.82 -5.48 -0.12
C MET A 160 14.13 -5.78 1.34
N ASP A 161 15.01 -6.73 1.62
CA ASP A 161 15.45 -7.02 2.99
C ASP A 161 16.06 -5.78 3.67
N ALA A 162 16.86 -5.00 2.92
CA ALA A 162 17.41 -3.74 3.43
C ALA A 162 16.32 -2.70 3.74
N GLN A 163 15.29 -2.58 2.88
CA GLN A 163 14.16 -1.68 3.13
C GLN A 163 13.32 -2.10 4.33
N LEU A 164 13.05 -3.40 4.47
CA LEU A 164 12.31 -3.96 5.60
C LEU A 164 13.08 -3.79 6.91
N ALA A 165 14.40 -3.96 6.90
CA ALA A 165 15.25 -3.71 8.05
C ALA A 165 15.24 -2.22 8.46
N ALA A 166 15.28 -1.31 7.49
CA ALA A 166 15.17 0.14 7.73
C ALA A 166 13.79 0.52 8.29
N ALA A 167 12.71 -0.01 7.71
CA ALA A 167 11.35 0.19 8.20
C ALA A 167 11.15 -0.38 9.61
N THR A 168 11.78 -1.51 9.94
CA THR A 168 11.77 -2.08 11.29
C THR A 168 12.44 -1.15 12.30
N ARG A 169 13.61 -0.57 11.98
CA ARG A 169 14.28 0.40 12.86
C ARG A 169 13.41 1.64 13.15
N LEU A 170 12.72 2.15 12.13
CA LEU A 170 11.80 3.28 12.29
C LEU A 170 10.58 2.90 13.14
N ALA A 171 10.01 1.72 12.92
CA ALA A 171 8.89 1.22 13.73
C ALA A 171 9.28 0.96 15.19
N ASP A 172 10.50 0.50 15.44
CA ASP A 172 11.01 0.34 16.79
C ASP A 172 11.21 1.71 17.46
N ALA A 173 11.80 2.68 16.77
CA ALA A 173 11.90 4.06 17.25
C ALA A 173 10.52 4.67 17.54
N ALA A 174 9.53 4.43 16.67
CA ALA A 174 8.15 4.88 16.89
C ALA A 174 7.55 4.29 18.18
N SER A 175 7.85 3.03 18.50
CA SER A 175 7.34 2.38 19.71
C SER A 175 7.98 2.87 21.02
N GLU A 176 9.06 3.66 20.93
CA GLU A 176 9.75 4.23 22.09
C GLU A 176 9.35 5.69 22.36
N VAL A 177 8.46 6.27 21.56
CA VAL A 177 7.97 7.66 21.72
C VAL A 177 6.61 7.65 22.39
N ASP A 178 6.44 8.48 23.42
CA ASP A 178 5.20 8.56 24.21
C ASP A 178 4.08 9.38 23.53
N ASP A 179 4.46 10.32 22.66
CA ASP A 179 3.53 11.17 21.92
C ASP A 179 2.90 10.40 20.74
N PRO A 180 1.56 10.23 20.72
CA PRO A 180 0.88 9.38 19.73
C PRO A 180 0.97 9.93 18.30
N ASP A 181 1.00 11.26 18.13
CA ASP A 181 1.08 11.89 16.80
C ASP A 181 2.49 11.74 16.24
N MET A 182 3.53 11.93 17.06
CA MET A 182 4.92 11.65 16.70
C MET A 182 5.15 10.16 16.43
N GLN A 183 4.51 9.25 17.18
CA GLN A 183 4.58 7.82 16.91
C GLN A 183 4.02 7.51 15.50
N ILE A 184 2.84 8.03 15.15
CA ILE A 184 2.26 7.85 13.82
C ILE A 184 3.16 8.49 12.75
N ALA A 185 3.70 9.68 13.00
CA ALA A 185 4.59 10.36 12.07
C ALA A 185 5.84 9.53 11.73
N LEU A 186 6.45 8.90 12.73
CA LEU A 186 7.58 7.98 12.52
C LEU A 186 7.19 6.71 11.77
N LEU A 187 6.01 6.16 12.01
CA LEU A 187 5.47 5.05 11.22
C LEU A 187 5.25 5.48 9.75
N SER A 188 4.73 6.68 9.51
CA SER A 188 4.54 7.21 8.16
C SER A 188 5.87 7.44 7.43
N MET A 189 6.96 7.78 8.13
CA MET A 189 8.31 7.78 7.54
C MET A 189 8.79 6.38 7.11
N ALA A 190 8.29 5.33 7.76
CA ALA A 190 8.58 3.93 7.43
C ALA A 190 7.69 3.38 6.31
N GLY A 191 6.49 3.94 6.16
CA GLY A 191 5.45 3.58 5.17
C GLY A 191 5.96 3.33 3.75
N PRO A 192 6.61 4.30 3.10
CA PRO A 192 7.10 4.15 1.72
C PRO A 192 8.05 2.96 1.52
N ARG A 193 8.84 2.60 2.55
CA ARG A 193 9.74 1.45 2.48
C ARG A 193 8.97 0.13 2.54
N LEU A 194 7.94 0.07 3.39
CA LEU A 194 7.04 -1.08 3.47
C LEU A 194 6.24 -1.23 2.17
N GLU A 195 5.72 -0.14 1.59
CA GLU A 195 5.04 -0.17 0.28
C GLU A 195 5.95 -0.69 -0.82
N ALA A 196 7.16 -0.13 -0.94
CA ALA A 196 8.13 -0.52 -1.95
C ALA A 196 8.52 -2.00 -1.81
N ALA A 197 8.75 -2.47 -0.58
CA ALA A 197 9.07 -3.88 -0.33
C ALA A 197 7.87 -4.81 -0.61
N MET A 198 6.65 -4.40 -0.25
CA MET A 198 5.43 -5.17 -0.51
C MET A 198 5.21 -5.35 -2.01
N LEU A 199 5.18 -4.26 -2.77
CA LEU A 199 5.01 -4.30 -4.23
C LEU A 199 6.19 -5.01 -4.92
N GLY A 200 7.41 -4.74 -4.47
CA GLY A 200 8.61 -5.44 -4.93
C GLY A 200 8.52 -6.95 -4.73
N SER A 201 7.96 -7.40 -3.59
CA SER A 201 7.84 -8.83 -3.29
C SER A 201 6.82 -9.52 -4.20
N LEU A 202 5.76 -8.82 -4.59
CA LEU A 202 4.77 -9.31 -5.55
C LEU A 202 5.36 -9.42 -6.96
N LEU A 203 6.13 -8.41 -7.39
CA LEU A 203 6.85 -8.45 -8.66
C LEU A 203 7.94 -9.54 -8.67
N LEU A 204 8.63 -9.76 -7.56
CA LEU A 204 9.62 -10.83 -7.43
C LEU A 204 8.96 -12.21 -7.47
N ALA A 205 7.77 -12.37 -6.89
CA ALA A 205 7.00 -13.60 -7.01
C ALA A 205 6.63 -13.88 -8.48
N ALA A 206 6.15 -12.88 -9.22
CA ALA A 206 5.89 -13.03 -10.66
C ALA A 206 7.17 -13.38 -11.44
N TRP A 207 8.32 -12.80 -11.08
CA TRP A 207 9.61 -13.16 -11.68
C TRP A 207 10.02 -14.61 -11.38
N LEU A 208 9.77 -15.10 -10.17
CA LEU A 208 10.03 -16.48 -9.79
C LEU A 208 9.21 -17.48 -10.61
N ASP A 209 7.95 -17.17 -10.91
CA ASP A 209 7.13 -18.00 -11.80
C ASP A 209 7.77 -18.12 -13.20
N CYS A 210 8.26 -17.00 -13.75
CA CYS A 210 9.00 -16.98 -15.00
C CYS A 210 10.24 -17.89 -14.94
N LEU A 211 11.03 -17.77 -13.86
CA LEU A 211 12.23 -18.57 -13.66
C LEU A 211 11.91 -20.05 -13.53
N HIS A 212 10.91 -20.43 -12.73
CA HIS A 212 10.53 -21.83 -12.55
C HIS A 212 10.03 -22.47 -13.86
N LEU A 213 9.26 -21.73 -14.67
CA LEU A 213 8.85 -22.22 -15.97
C LEU A 213 10.07 -22.51 -16.86
N VAL A 214 11.00 -21.56 -16.97
CA VAL A 214 12.18 -21.73 -17.83
C VAL A 214 13.11 -22.81 -17.28
N ASP A 215 13.27 -22.91 -15.96
CA ASP A 215 14.06 -23.96 -15.31
C ASP A 215 13.55 -25.36 -15.70
N ALA A 216 12.25 -25.58 -15.58
CA ALA A 216 11.63 -26.85 -15.92
C ALA A 216 11.69 -27.16 -17.43
N LEU A 217 11.48 -26.15 -18.29
CA LEU A 217 11.57 -26.31 -19.75
C LEU A 217 13.00 -26.63 -20.21
N LEU A 218 14.01 -26.03 -19.57
CA LEU A 218 15.43 -26.33 -19.82
C LEU A 218 15.77 -27.74 -19.36
N ASP A 219 15.38 -28.13 -18.14
CA ASP A 219 15.66 -29.46 -17.58
C ASP A 219 15.11 -30.57 -18.47
N GLN A 220 13.91 -30.38 -19.02
CA GLN A 220 13.24 -31.35 -19.90
C GLN A 220 13.54 -31.15 -21.40
N SER A 221 14.36 -30.16 -21.75
CA SER A 221 14.74 -29.80 -23.13
C SER A 221 13.51 -29.64 -24.05
N LEU A 222 12.48 -28.94 -23.58
CA LEU A 222 11.19 -28.79 -24.26
C LEU A 222 11.09 -27.51 -25.12
N HIS A 223 12.08 -26.61 -25.02
CA HIS A 223 12.08 -25.35 -25.76
C HIS A 223 13.48 -24.94 -26.22
N SER A 224 13.57 -24.03 -27.19
CA SER A 224 14.85 -23.50 -27.68
C SER A 224 15.53 -22.65 -26.60
N VAL A 225 16.82 -22.94 -26.36
CA VAL A 225 17.68 -22.21 -25.42
C VAL A 225 17.77 -20.74 -25.76
N GLU A 226 18.00 -20.41 -27.04
CA GLU A 226 18.08 -19.04 -27.52
C GLU A 226 16.77 -18.29 -27.34
N ARG A 227 15.64 -18.97 -27.57
CA ARG A 227 14.31 -18.38 -27.40
C ARG A 227 14.01 -18.13 -25.93
N MET A 228 14.25 -19.10 -25.04
CA MET A 228 14.09 -18.91 -23.59
C MET A 228 14.95 -17.78 -23.04
N ARG A 229 16.19 -17.65 -23.52
CA ARG A 229 17.06 -16.54 -23.14
C ARG A 229 16.48 -15.19 -23.58
N ARG A 230 15.93 -15.11 -24.80
CA ARG A 230 15.28 -13.89 -25.29
C ARG A 230 14.05 -13.56 -24.45
N ASP A 231 13.18 -14.53 -24.21
CA ASP A 231 11.96 -14.35 -23.40
C ASP A 231 12.32 -13.83 -22.00
N LEU A 232 13.33 -14.40 -21.32
CA LEU A 232 13.79 -13.91 -20.01
C LEU A 232 14.37 -12.49 -20.06
N MET A 233 15.10 -12.11 -21.12
CA MET A 233 15.57 -10.73 -21.28
C MET A 233 14.42 -9.75 -21.44
N ASP A 234 13.42 -10.11 -22.25
CA ASP A 234 12.25 -9.26 -22.50
C ASP A 234 11.41 -9.12 -21.21
N TRP A 235 11.21 -10.21 -20.48
CA TRP A 235 10.48 -10.21 -19.20
C TRP A 235 11.22 -9.43 -18.10
N GLN A 236 12.54 -9.58 -17.99
CA GLN A 236 13.34 -8.76 -17.09
C GLN A 236 13.24 -7.27 -17.47
N GLY A 237 13.30 -6.95 -18.77
CA GLY A 237 13.18 -5.58 -19.28
C GLY A 237 11.83 -4.93 -18.95
N MET A 238 10.75 -5.71 -18.84
CA MET A 238 9.44 -5.21 -18.38
C MET A 238 9.42 -4.89 -16.87
N LEU A 239 10.12 -5.67 -16.05
CA LEU A 239 10.14 -5.53 -14.58
C LEU A 239 11.05 -4.41 -14.08
N GLU A 240 12.21 -4.23 -14.71
CA GLU A 240 13.26 -3.31 -14.26
C GLU A 240 12.78 -1.87 -14.00
N PRO A 241 11.95 -1.23 -14.86
CA PRO A 241 11.50 0.14 -14.63
C PRO A 241 10.71 0.29 -13.33
N SER A 242 9.76 -0.60 -13.07
CA SER A 242 8.94 -0.57 -11.85
C SER A 242 9.77 -0.86 -10.61
N LEU A 243 10.66 -1.87 -10.65
CA LEU A 243 11.56 -2.15 -9.53
C LEU A 243 12.51 -0.99 -9.23
N ARG A 244 13.01 -0.30 -10.27
CA ARG A 244 13.84 0.90 -10.12
C ARG A 244 13.05 2.06 -9.50
N ALA A 245 11.83 2.29 -9.95
CA ALA A 245 10.94 3.32 -9.39
C ALA A 245 10.65 3.05 -7.90
N LEU A 246 10.30 1.81 -7.54
CA LEU A 246 10.10 1.41 -6.14
C LEU A 246 11.37 1.60 -5.30
N SER A 247 12.54 1.27 -5.86
CA SER A 247 13.84 1.42 -5.16
C SER A 247 14.24 2.87 -4.87
N SER A 248 13.69 3.84 -5.62
CA SER A 248 13.97 5.26 -5.41
C SER A 248 13.38 5.79 -4.09
N LEU A 249 12.30 5.17 -3.61
CA LEU A 249 11.49 5.66 -2.49
C LEU A 249 10.94 7.09 -2.68
N GLU A 250 11.00 7.64 -3.90
CA GLU A 250 10.39 8.92 -4.21
C GLU A 250 8.87 8.74 -4.33
N PRO A 251 8.06 9.51 -3.58
CA PRO A 251 6.61 9.28 -3.48
C PRO A 251 5.92 9.16 -4.83
N ASP A 252 6.17 10.11 -5.75
CA ASP A 252 5.53 10.15 -7.07
C ASP A 252 5.92 8.93 -7.93
N GLN A 253 7.16 8.44 -7.80
CA GLN A 253 7.65 7.28 -8.54
C GLN A 253 7.10 5.97 -7.97
N VAL A 254 7.03 5.87 -6.65
CA VAL A 254 6.46 4.70 -5.96
C VAL A 254 4.97 4.59 -6.26
N GLU A 255 4.23 5.70 -6.20
CA GLU A 255 2.80 5.73 -6.50
C GLU A 255 2.51 5.35 -7.96
N ALA A 256 3.25 5.93 -8.92
CA ALA A 256 3.11 5.57 -10.33
C ALA A 256 3.42 4.08 -10.56
N ALA A 257 4.51 3.57 -9.98
CA ALA A 257 4.86 2.15 -10.08
C ALA A 257 3.81 1.25 -9.44
N ALA A 258 3.18 1.67 -8.34
CA ALA A 258 2.09 0.95 -7.70
C ALA A 258 0.86 0.88 -8.60
N GLN A 259 0.48 1.98 -9.25
CA GLN A 259 -0.65 2.04 -10.17
C GLN A 259 -0.44 1.13 -11.39
N ASP A 260 0.79 1.07 -11.91
CA ASP A 260 1.14 0.27 -13.10
C ASP A 260 1.39 -1.23 -12.80
N ALA A 261 1.74 -1.57 -11.56
CA ALA A 261 2.15 -2.94 -11.19
C ALA A 261 1.12 -4.03 -11.57
N PRO A 262 -0.21 -3.85 -11.36
CA PRO A 262 -1.19 -4.84 -11.79
C PRO A 262 -1.16 -5.09 -13.31
N ALA A 263 -1.06 -4.04 -14.14
CA ALA A 263 -1.01 -4.19 -15.59
C ALA A 263 0.28 -4.90 -16.03
N LEU A 264 1.42 -4.57 -15.40
CA LEU A 264 2.70 -5.26 -15.62
C LEU A 264 2.61 -6.76 -15.31
N VAL A 265 2.02 -7.12 -14.17
CA VAL A 265 1.78 -8.52 -13.79
C VAL A 265 0.85 -9.22 -14.81
N GLY A 266 -0.14 -8.49 -15.35
CA GLY A 266 -1.00 -8.96 -16.43
C GLY A 266 -0.21 -9.29 -17.70
N HIS A 267 0.63 -8.36 -18.16
CA HIS A 267 1.47 -8.56 -19.34
C HIS A 267 2.45 -9.74 -19.17
N LEU A 268 3.04 -9.90 -17.98
CA LEU A 268 3.89 -11.06 -17.68
C LEU A 268 3.10 -12.37 -17.73
N SER A 269 1.89 -12.40 -17.16
CA SER A 269 1.00 -13.56 -17.23
C SER A 269 0.69 -13.96 -18.68
N ASP A 270 0.36 -12.97 -19.52
CA ASP A 270 0.04 -13.17 -20.93
C ASP A 270 1.26 -13.67 -21.71
N ALA A 271 2.44 -13.12 -21.42
CA ALA A 271 3.68 -13.56 -22.04
C ALA A 271 4.04 -15.00 -21.66
N LEU A 272 3.86 -15.38 -20.40
CA LEU A 272 4.05 -16.77 -19.95
C LEU A 272 3.08 -17.73 -20.65
N ALA A 273 1.81 -17.33 -20.76
CA ALA A 273 0.79 -18.11 -21.46
C ALA A 273 1.10 -18.30 -22.94
N ALA A 274 1.62 -17.26 -23.60
CA ALA A 274 2.08 -17.36 -24.98
C ALA A 274 3.25 -18.35 -25.12
N THR A 275 4.23 -18.30 -24.20
CA THR A 275 5.36 -19.25 -24.20
C THR A 275 4.88 -20.68 -23.97
N VAL A 276 4.02 -20.93 -22.99
CA VAL A 276 3.46 -22.27 -22.73
C VAL A 276 2.66 -22.78 -23.93
N THR A 277 1.87 -21.92 -24.59
CA THR A 277 1.15 -22.29 -25.81
C THR A 277 2.09 -22.68 -26.95
N ASN A 278 3.20 -21.95 -27.12
CA ASN A 278 4.21 -22.27 -28.12
C ASN A 278 4.94 -23.58 -27.81
N VAL A 279 5.29 -23.82 -26.54
CA VAL A 279 5.88 -25.09 -26.10
C VAL A 279 4.90 -26.23 -26.35
N ARG A 280 3.61 -26.07 -26.00
CA ARG A 280 2.57 -27.07 -26.22
C ARG A 280 2.52 -27.55 -27.66
N LYS A 281 2.45 -26.61 -28.61
CA LYS A 281 2.47 -26.92 -30.05
C LYS A 281 3.72 -27.72 -30.45
N GLY A 282 4.87 -27.41 -29.86
CA GLY A 282 6.11 -28.16 -30.09
C GLY A 282 6.11 -29.56 -29.47
N VAL A 283 5.57 -29.72 -28.26
CA VAL A 283 5.56 -31.02 -27.58
C VAL A 283 4.47 -31.96 -28.09
N GLU A 284 3.39 -31.44 -28.67
CA GLU A 284 2.39 -32.23 -29.40
C GLU A 284 3.04 -32.98 -30.59
N LEU A 285 3.95 -32.32 -31.31
CA LEU A 285 4.70 -32.94 -32.41
C LEU A 285 5.70 -34.02 -31.94
N THR A 286 6.12 -33.98 -30.68
CA THR A 286 7.12 -34.91 -30.11
C THR A 286 6.54 -35.93 -29.14
N GLY A 287 5.22 -35.90 -28.88
CA GLY A 287 4.53 -36.80 -27.95
C GLY A 287 4.81 -36.53 -26.47
N LYS A 288 5.41 -35.38 -26.10
CA LYS A 288 5.80 -35.04 -24.71
C LYS A 288 4.74 -34.24 -23.92
N VAL A 289 3.47 -34.31 -24.32
CA VAL A 289 2.38 -33.49 -23.74
C VAL A 289 2.20 -33.74 -22.23
N LEU A 290 2.31 -34.99 -21.77
CA LEU A 290 2.17 -35.33 -20.35
C LEU A 290 3.26 -34.69 -19.49
N VAL A 291 4.51 -34.61 -19.99
CA VAL A 291 5.62 -33.97 -19.27
C VAL A 291 5.34 -32.48 -19.08
N LEU A 292 4.84 -31.81 -20.12
CA LEU A 292 4.47 -30.39 -20.02
C LEU A 292 3.32 -30.18 -19.02
N ARG A 293 2.33 -31.07 -18.99
CA ARG A 293 1.23 -31.00 -18.02
C ARG A 293 1.74 -31.13 -16.58
N ASP A 294 2.62 -32.09 -16.32
CA ASP A 294 3.20 -32.29 -14.99
C ASP A 294 4.04 -31.08 -14.55
N ILE A 295 4.81 -30.48 -15.46
CA ILE A 295 5.52 -29.22 -15.19
C ILE A 295 4.55 -28.13 -14.76
N LEU A 296 3.49 -27.87 -15.54
CA LEU A 296 2.54 -26.80 -15.27
C LEU A 296 1.80 -26.99 -13.93
N LEU A 297 1.50 -28.22 -13.55
CA LEU A 297 0.89 -28.55 -12.26
C LEU A 297 1.85 -28.41 -11.07
N SER A 298 3.17 -28.45 -11.32
CA SER A 298 4.21 -28.35 -10.29
C SER A 298 4.70 -26.91 -10.07
N LEU A 299 4.33 -25.96 -10.93
CA LEU A 299 4.75 -24.57 -10.78
C LEU A 299 4.07 -23.95 -9.55
N PRO A 300 4.82 -23.23 -8.69
CA PRO A 300 4.20 -22.31 -7.74
C PRO A 300 3.64 -21.17 -8.58
N LEU A 301 2.33 -21.11 -8.76
CA LEU A 301 1.72 -20.13 -9.65
C LEU A 301 1.21 -18.94 -8.83
N ALA A 302 1.91 -17.81 -8.87
CA ALA A 302 1.32 -16.51 -8.58
C ALA A 302 0.50 -16.01 -9.79
N LEU A 303 0.91 -16.37 -11.01
CA LEU A 303 0.28 -16.03 -12.30
C LEU A 303 -0.67 -17.16 -12.78
N GLU A 304 -1.70 -17.50 -12.00
CA GLU A 304 -2.53 -18.70 -12.27
C GLU A 304 -3.53 -18.59 -13.43
N ALA A 305 -3.89 -17.39 -13.89
CA ALA A 305 -5.13 -17.22 -14.66
C ALA A 305 -5.14 -17.84 -16.08
N PRO A 306 -4.08 -17.76 -16.92
CA PRO A 306 -4.18 -18.25 -18.29
C PRO A 306 -3.53 -19.64 -18.53
N LEU A 307 -2.66 -20.11 -17.64
CA LEU A 307 -1.83 -21.30 -17.89
C LEU A 307 -2.61 -22.63 -17.85
N LEU A 308 -3.68 -22.69 -17.06
CA LEU A 308 -4.52 -23.88 -16.89
C LEU A 308 -5.83 -23.83 -17.70
N ALA A 309 -6.19 -22.66 -18.25
CA ALA A 309 -7.46 -22.45 -18.95
C ALA A 309 -7.54 -23.10 -20.35
N SER A 310 -6.46 -23.74 -20.81
CA SER A 310 -6.31 -24.19 -22.20
C SER A 310 -6.79 -25.64 -22.45
N GLU A 311 -7.61 -26.23 -21.57
CA GLU A 311 -8.18 -27.59 -21.76
C GLU A 311 -9.71 -27.65 -21.91
N ALA A 312 -10.47 -26.54 -21.82
CA ALA A 312 -11.93 -26.57 -21.95
C ALA A 312 -12.45 -25.83 -23.21
N PRO A 313 -13.19 -26.50 -24.11
CA PRO A 313 -13.90 -25.81 -25.18
C PRO A 313 -15.16 -25.13 -24.61
N SER A 314 -15.21 -23.81 -24.75
CA SER A 314 -16.45 -23.01 -24.88
C SER A 314 -17.45 -23.06 -23.72
N ALA A 315 -17.23 -22.28 -22.66
CA ALA A 315 -18.29 -21.55 -21.97
C ALA A 315 -17.70 -20.40 -21.14
N PRO A 316 -17.97 -19.12 -21.46
CA PRO A 316 -17.64 -18.02 -20.56
C PRO A 316 -18.67 -18.04 -19.42
N ALA A 317 -18.34 -18.68 -18.30
CA ALA A 317 -19.01 -18.41 -17.03
C ALA A 317 -18.52 -17.05 -16.47
N LEU A 318 -18.69 -15.98 -17.26
CA LEU A 318 -18.33 -14.59 -16.94
C LEU A 318 -19.57 -13.81 -16.43
N LEU A 319 -20.40 -14.44 -15.61
CA LEU A 319 -21.54 -13.78 -14.98
C LEU A 319 -21.45 -13.97 -13.46
N GLY A 320 -20.81 -13.01 -12.79
CA GLY A 320 -20.84 -12.87 -11.32
C GLY A 320 -19.50 -12.71 -10.59
N ALA A 321 -18.37 -12.56 -11.29
CA ALA A 321 -17.03 -12.46 -10.66
C ALA A 321 -16.73 -11.04 -10.14
N GLY A 322 -17.49 -10.58 -9.13
CA GLY A 322 -17.13 -9.42 -8.32
C GLY A 322 -16.37 -9.86 -7.07
N LEU A 323 -15.43 -9.03 -6.58
CA LEU A 323 -14.89 -9.20 -5.23
C LEU A 323 -16.02 -8.93 -4.23
N THR A 324 -16.28 -9.90 -3.37
CA THR A 324 -17.22 -9.75 -2.25
C THR A 324 -16.45 -9.76 -0.94
N VAL A 325 -16.84 -8.88 -0.02
CA VAL A 325 -16.31 -8.89 1.35
C VAL A 325 -17.19 -9.80 2.18
N GLY A 326 -16.59 -10.82 2.79
CA GLY A 326 -17.25 -11.71 3.74
C GLY A 326 -16.55 -11.69 5.09
N GLY A 327 -17.13 -12.36 6.10
CA GLY A 327 -16.53 -12.45 7.44
C GLY A 327 -15.15 -13.10 7.49
N GLY A 328 -14.71 -13.79 6.43
CA GLY A 328 -13.38 -14.39 6.30
C GLY A 328 -12.35 -13.55 5.53
N GLY A 329 -12.77 -12.45 4.88
CA GLY A 329 -11.90 -11.60 4.06
C GLY A 329 -12.53 -11.22 2.72
N VAL A 330 -11.70 -10.85 1.75
CA VAL A 330 -12.14 -10.57 0.38
C VAL A 330 -12.08 -11.84 -0.44
N THR A 331 -13.19 -12.21 -1.07
CA THR A 331 -13.31 -13.40 -1.91
C THR A 331 -13.65 -13.02 -3.35
N MET A 332 -13.14 -13.80 -4.31
CA MET A 332 -13.57 -13.78 -5.70
C MET A 332 -14.22 -15.12 -6.02
N GLY A 333 -15.55 -15.15 -6.17
CA GLY A 333 -16.30 -16.40 -6.22
C GLY A 333 -16.15 -17.18 -4.91
N THR A 334 -15.56 -18.37 -4.97
CA THR A 334 -15.24 -19.20 -3.78
C THR A 334 -13.79 -19.07 -3.30
N ARG A 335 -12.93 -18.33 -4.03
CA ARG A 335 -11.51 -18.17 -3.72
C ARG A 335 -11.29 -17.01 -2.74
N LEU A 336 -10.59 -17.26 -1.64
CA LEU A 336 -10.09 -16.20 -0.77
C LEU A 336 -8.94 -15.48 -1.48
N VAL A 337 -9.08 -14.17 -1.65
CA VAL A 337 -8.07 -13.29 -2.27
C VAL A 337 -7.14 -12.73 -1.19
N VAL A 338 -7.73 -12.16 -0.14
CA VAL A 338 -7.01 -11.69 1.06
C VAL A 338 -7.85 -11.99 2.30
N SER A 339 -7.18 -12.30 3.42
CA SER A 339 -7.86 -12.61 4.69
C SER A 339 -8.47 -11.36 5.33
N ALA A 340 -9.47 -11.54 6.20
CA ALA A 340 -10.03 -10.43 6.98
C ALA A 340 -9.00 -9.74 7.87
N GLU A 341 -8.05 -10.49 8.42
CA GLU A 341 -6.94 -9.97 9.22
C GLU A 341 -6.04 -9.06 8.40
N TRP A 342 -5.70 -9.47 7.18
CA TRP A 342 -4.90 -8.65 6.26
C TRP A 342 -5.61 -7.34 5.89
N VAL A 343 -6.90 -7.43 5.57
CA VAL A 343 -7.71 -6.26 5.21
C VAL A 343 -7.79 -5.26 6.35
N GLU A 344 -8.03 -5.76 7.57
CA GLU A 344 -8.08 -4.90 8.75
C GLU A 344 -6.73 -4.24 9.03
N MET A 345 -5.64 -5.00 8.92
CA MET A 345 -4.27 -4.49 9.07
C MET A 345 -3.99 -3.37 8.08
N MET A 346 -4.25 -3.58 6.79
CA MET A 346 -4.04 -2.56 5.76
C MET A 346 -4.96 -1.35 5.94
N ARG A 347 -6.22 -1.57 6.35
CA ARG A 347 -7.16 -0.49 6.67
C ARG A 347 -6.65 0.42 7.78
N GLN A 348 -6.12 -0.15 8.86
CA GLN A 348 -5.56 0.63 9.96
C GLN A 348 -4.37 1.47 9.50
N LEU A 349 -3.50 0.90 8.67
CA LEU A 349 -2.34 1.61 8.13
C LEU A 349 -2.71 2.73 7.16
N VAL A 350 -3.72 2.53 6.31
CA VAL A 350 -4.24 3.56 5.41
C VAL A 350 -4.91 4.68 6.20
N ARG A 351 -5.73 4.36 7.21
CA ARG A 351 -6.39 5.36 8.06
C ARG A 351 -5.40 6.19 8.86
N ALA A 352 -4.30 5.59 9.29
CA ALA A 352 -3.21 6.29 9.96
C ALA A 352 -2.32 7.10 9.00
N GLY A 353 -2.57 7.05 7.68
CA GLY A 353 -1.74 7.72 6.69
C GLY A 353 -0.33 7.12 6.55
N VAL A 354 -0.14 5.90 7.04
CA VAL A 354 1.14 5.18 6.97
C VAL A 354 1.32 4.50 5.63
N LEU A 355 0.22 3.97 5.05
CA LEU A 355 0.22 3.39 3.71
C LEU A 355 -0.70 4.17 2.77
N SER A 356 -0.30 4.25 1.52
CA SER A 356 -1.04 4.84 0.43
C SER A 356 -2.13 3.87 -0.06
N LEU A 357 -3.29 4.46 -0.39
CA LEU A 357 -4.42 3.72 -0.94
C LEU A 357 -4.09 3.07 -2.32
N PRO A 358 -3.34 3.72 -3.22
CA PRO A 358 -2.89 3.09 -4.47
C PRO A 358 -2.05 1.83 -4.25
N ALA A 359 -1.09 1.84 -3.31
CA ALA A 359 -0.23 0.68 -3.05
C ALA A 359 -1.02 -0.52 -2.51
N VAL A 360 -1.91 -0.31 -1.55
CA VAL A 360 -2.78 -1.37 -1.01
C VAL A 360 -3.73 -1.89 -2.10
N GLY A 361 -4.31 -0.99 -2.89
CA GLY A 361 -5.18 -1.35 -4.02
C GLY A 361 -4.49 -2.22 -5.06
N ALA A 362 -3.26 -1.86 -5.42
CA ALA A 362 -2.43 -2.64 -6.34
C ALA A 362 -2.15 -4.04 -5.82
N ALA A 363 -1.77 -4.18 -4.54
CA ALA A 363 -1.54 -5.47 -3.91
C ALA A 363 -2.79 -6.38 -3.96
N VAL A 364 -3.97 -5.84 -3.63
CA VAL A 364 -5.23 -6.60 -3.73
C VAL A 364 -5.51 -7.04 -5.16
N ARG A 365 -5.34 -6.17 -6.16
CA ARG A 365 -5.57 -6.52 -7.56
C ARG A 365 -4.63 -7.62 -8.04
N ILE A 366 -3.35 -7.56 -7.65
CA ILE A 366 -2.37 -8.61 -7.96
C ILE A 366 -2.78 -9.93 -7.30
N HIS A 367 -3.16 -9.92 -6.02
CA HIS A 367 -3.66 -11.12 -5.33
C HIS A 367 -4.96 -11.68 -5.92
N ALA A 368 -5.84 -10.83 -6.46
CA ALA A 368 -7.08 -11.25 -7.11
C ALA A 368 -6.85 -11.96 -8.46
N GLY A 369 -5.68 -11.79 -9.07
CA GLY A 369 -5.28 -12.44 -10.31
C GLY A 369 -5.94 -11.90 -11.59
N GLY A 370 -5.77 -12.64 -12.70
CA GLY A 370 -6.04 -12.17 -14.07
C GLY A 370 -7.47 -11.71 -14.40
N VAL A 371 -8.48 -12.10 -13.63
CA VAL A 371 -9.87 -11.62 -13.81
C VAL A 371 -10.00 -10.13 -13.47
N MET A 372 -9.10 -9.59 -12.63
CA MET A 372 -9.11 -8.17 -12.24
C MET A 372 -7.99 -7.33 -12.85
N LEU A 373 -6.96 -7.96 -13.45
CA LEU A 373 -5.89 -7.23 -14.14
C LEU A 373 -6.40 -6.49 -15.40
N ALA A 374 -7.54 -6.90 -15.95
CA ALA A 374 -8.19 -6.27 -17.10
C ALA A 374 -9.01 -5.00 -16.79
N GLN A 375 -9.26 -4.69 -15.50
CA GLN A 375 -9.97 -3.47 -15.09
C GLN A 375 -8.97 -2.35 -14.73
N ALA A 376 -8.38 -1.75 -15.75
CA ALA A 376 -7.33 -0.73 -15.64
C ALA A 376 -7.86 0.70 -15.48
N HIS A 377 -8.86 0.94 -14.61
CA HIS A 377 -9.36 2.30 -14.35
C HIS A 377 -9.24 2.66 -12.87
N ASP A 378 -8.94 3.94 -12.61
CA ASP A 378 -8.45 4.61 -11.39
C ASP A 378 -9.24 4.42 -10.08
N GLU A 379 -10.18 3.49 -10.02
CA GLU A 379 -11.02 3.28 -8.84
C GLU A 379 -10.78 1.91 -8.20
N LEU A 380 -10.68 1.88 -6.86
CA LEU A 380 -10.68 0.65 -6.09
C LEU A 380 -12.00 -0.11 -6.30
N PRO A 381 -11.99 -1.46 -6.38
CA PRO A 381 -13.22 -2.25 -6.42
C PRO A 381 -14.14 -1.91 -5.25
N GLN A 382 -15.46 -1.82 -5.49
CA GLN A 382 -16.42 -1.35 -4.49
C GLN A 382 -16.34 -2.13 -3.17
N GLY A 383 -16.16 -3.46 -3.20
CA GLY A 383 -15.98 -4.25 -1.97
C GLY A 383 -14.70 -3.91 -1.20
N VAL A 384 -13.59 -3.65 -1.88
CA VAL A 384 -12.32 -3.22 -1.24
C VAL A 384 -12.44 -1.81 -0.69
N ARG A 385 -13.14 -0.92 -1.42
CA ARG A 385 -13.45 0.45 -1.02
C ARG A 385 -14.32 0.48 0.24
N GLU A 386 -15.38 -0.33 0.28
CA GLU A 386 -16.28 -0.49 1.43
C GLU A 386 -15.55 -1.11 2.64
N ALA A 387 -14.64 -2.06 2.42
CA ALA A 387 -13.84 -2.67 3.48
C ALA A 387 -12.78 -1.72 4.06
N LEU A 388 -12.08 -0.95 3.21
CA LEU A 388 -11.08 0.03 3.64
C LEU A 388 -11.73 1.30 4.24
N GLY A 389 -13.03 1.50 4.00
CA GLY A 389 -13.87 2.53 4.60
C GLY A 389 -14.01 3.76 3.71
N ASP A 390 -15.24 4.09 3.34
CA ASP A 390 -15.58 5.19 2.44
C ASP A 390 -16.27 6.34 3.21
N GLY A 391 -15.54 6.96 4.14
CA GLY A 391 -15.95 8.22 4.76
C GLY A 391 -15.92 9.39 3.76
N PRO A 392 -16.68 10.47 3.96
CA PRO A 392 -16.59 11.68 3.13
C PRO A 392 -15.14 12.22 3.00
N GLU A 393 -14.25 11.87 3.92
CA GLU A 393 -12.82 12.18 3.91
C GLU A 393 -12.06 11.46 2.78
N VAL A 394 -12.44 10.23 2.43
CA VAL A 394 -11.77 9.39 1.40
C VAL A 394 -12.23 9.80 -0.02
N ARG A 395 -13.50 10.20 -0.17
CA ARG A 395 -14.06 10.71 -1.44
C ARG A 395 -13.53 12.07 -1.86
N ALA A 396 -13.03 12.88 -0.91
CA ALA A 396 -12.38 14.16 -1.20
C ALA A 396 -10.92 13.99 -1.67
N MET A 397 -10.33 12.80 -1.53
CA MET A 397 -8.96 12.49 -1.90
C MET A 397 -8.85 12.13 -3.40
N ARG A 398 -9.37 13.01 -4.27
CA ARG A 398 -8.89 13.10 -5.65
C ARG A 398 -7.68 14.04 -5.62
N VAL A 399 -6.49 13.46 -5.63
CA VAL A 399 -5.27 14.21 -5.93
C VAL A 399 -5.31 14.53 -7.42
N THR A 400 -5.82 15.70 -7.78
CA THR A 400 -5.45 16.31 -9.06
C THR A 400 -3.93 16.49 -9.02
N GLY A 401 -3.21 15.76 -9.87
CA GLY A 401 -1.75 15.80 -9.90
C GLY A 401 -1.21 17.22 -9.95
N LYS A 402 -0.14 17.46 -9.17
CA LYS A 402 0.57 18.74 -8.98
C LYS A 402 0.92 19.46 -10.30
N THR A 403 1.05 18.73 -11.39
CA THR A 403 1.46 19.23 -12.71
C THR A 403 0.34 19.95 -13.49
N GLY A 404 -0.93 19.76 -13.13
CA GLY A 404 -2.07 20.31 -13.89
C GLY A 404 -2.47 21.75 -13.56
N ALA A 405 -2.07 22.28 -12.39
CA ALA A 405 -2.58 23.55 -11.86
C ALA A 405 -1.56 24.71 -11.88
N GLY A 406 -0.32 24.48 -12.30
CA GLY A 406 0.71 25.54 -12.34
C GLY A 406 1.06 26.15 -10.98
N MET A 407 0.73 25.49 -9.86
CA MET A 407 1.01 25.96 -8.51
C MET A 407 2.43 25.57 -8.11
N ALA A 408 3.19 26.51 -7.55
CA ALA A 408 4.50 26.23 -6.99
C ALA A 408 4.38 25.27 -5.80
N GLU A 409 5.32 24.33 -5.66
CA GLU A 409 5.35 23.42 -4.51
C GLU A 409 5.41 24.21 -3.19
N PRO A 410 4.69 23.79 -2.15
CA PRO A 410 4.78 24.40 -0.84
C PRO A 410 6.24 24.36 -0.33
N PRO A 411 6.71 25.41 0.36
CA PRO A 411 8.03 25.37 0.97
C PRO A 411 8.13 24.24 2.01
N ARG A 412 9.25 23.52 1.97
CA ARG A 412 9.62 22.53 2.99
C ARG A 412 10.40 23.21 4.11
N HIS A 413 10.04 22.90 5.35
CA HIS A 413 10.68 23.41 6.55
C HIS A 413 11.31 22.27 7.35
N HIS A 414 12.60 22.40 7.66
CA HIS A 414 13.29 21.50 8.60
C HIS A 414 12.83 21.78 10.03
N VAL A 415 12.09 20.84 10.61
CA VAL A 415 11.60 20.95 12.00
C VAL A 415 12.78 20.95 12.98
N MET A 416 13.79 20.12 12.71
CA MET A 416 15.07 20.16 13.42
C MET A 416 16.09 20.96 12.60
N PRO A 417 16.61 22.08 13.12
CA PRO A 417 17.40 23.01 12.31
C PRO A 417 18.70 22.40 11.75
N GLU A 418 18.84 22.48 10.43
CA GLU A 418 19.98 21.92 9.69
C GLU A 418 21.33 22.50 10.15
N GLU A 419 21.37 23.79 10.53
CA GLU A 419 22.59 24.43 11.06
C GLU A 419 23.14 23.79 12.34
N PHE A 420 22.33 22.99 13.05
CA PHE A 420 22.72 22.26 14.25
C PHE A 420 22.79 20.75 14.02
N ARG A 421 22.92 20.29 12.77
CA ARG A 421 23.06 18.88 12.38
C ARG A 421 23.98 18.08 13.30
N GLU A 422 25.22 18.54 13.50
CA GLU A 422 26.19 17.83 14.34
C GLU A 422 25.73 17.65 15.79
N TRP A 423 24.90 18.57 16.31
CA TRP A 423 24.33 18.47 17.65
C TRP A 423 23.27 17.35 17.70
N PHE A 424 22.42 17.24 16.67
CA PHE A 424 21.42 16.17 16.57
C PHE A 424 22.06 14.80 16.32
N GLU A 425 23.06 14.73 15.43
CA GLU A 425 23.75 13.47 15.10
C GLU A 425 24.44 12.86 16.33
N LYS A 426 25.07 13.69 17.19
CA LYS A 426 25.67 13.25 18.47
C LYS A 426 24.66 12.61 19.44
N ARG A 427 23.36 12.86 19.24
CA ARG A 427 22.25 12.34 20.07
C ARG A 427 21.50 11.19 19.40
N GLY A 428 22.01 10.69 18.28
CA GLY A 428 21.49 9.51 17.59
C GLY A 428 20.48 9.79 16.48
N LEU A 429 20.29 11.05 16.08
CA LEU A 429 19.51 11.41 14.89
C LEU A 429 20.38 11.28 13.64
N THR A 430 20.55 10.03 13.20
CA THR A 430 21.39 9.64 12.05
C THR A 430 20.70 8.54 11.26
N GLY A 431 21.19 8.23 10.05
CA GLY A 431 20.67 7.12 9.25
C GLY A 431 19.20 7.34 8.87
N GLU A 432 18.33 6.38 9.20
CA GLU A 432 16.88 6.51 8.96
C GLU A 432 16.23 7.61 9.82
N MET A 433 16.86 7.99 10.93
CA MET A 433 16.42 9.05 11.85
C MET A 433 17.17 10.37 11.59
N ASP A 434 17.78 10.54 10.42
CA ASP A 434 18.44 11.80 10.03
C ASP A 434 17.44 12.96 10.02
N ILE A 435 17.89 14.14 10.43
CA ILE A 435 17.03 15.34 10.52
C ILE A 435 16.43 15.78 9.17
N ASN A 436 17.02 15.38 8.03
CA ASN A 436 16.39 15.60 6.72
C ASN A 436 15.11 14.80 6.51
N GLY A 437 14.88 13.76 7.32
CA GLY A 437 13.63 13.02 7.36
C GLY A 437 12.51 13.77 8.07
N PHE A 438 12.82 14.84 8.82
CA PHE A 438 11.89 15.59 9.66
C PHE A 438 11.62 16.97 9.07
N CYS A 439 11.09 16.99 7.85
CA CYS A 439 10.62 18.21 7.21
C CYS A 439 9.12 18.22 7.06
N VAL A 440 8.53 19.40 6.97
CA VAL A 440 7.08 19.57 6.78
C VAL A 440 6.82 20.51 5.62
N GLU A 441 5.78 20.23 4.83
CA GLU A 441 5.29 21.17 3.83
C GLU A 441 4.34 22.15 4.50
N LEU A 442 4.63 23.45 4.37
CA LEU A 442 3.87 24.51 5.02
C LEU A 442 3.34 25.48 3.98
N GLU A 443 2.19 26.09 4.26
CA GLU A 443 1.75 27.26 3.48
C GLU A 443 2.82 28.35 3.56
N LEU A 444 3.08 29.05 2.46
CA LEU A 444 4.10 30.10 2.39
C LEU A 444 3.95 31.14 3.52
N ALA A 445 2.73 31.56 3.84
CA ALA A 445 2.46 32.51 4.92
C ALA A 445 2.84 31.93 6.29
N HIS A 446 2.46 30.69 6.57
CA HIS A 446 2.81 30.00 7.82
C HIS A 446 4.33 29.77 7.93
N HIS A 447 4.97 29.31 6.84
CA HIS A 447 6.42 29.15 6.76
C HIS A 447 7.17 30.46 7.02
N GLN A 448 6.69 31.58 6.47
CA GLN A 448 7.25 32.90 6.77
C GLN A 448 7.01 33.30 8.23
N ALA A 449 5.83 33.02 8.78
CA ALA A 449 5.49 33.38 10.16
C ALA A 449 6.41 32.71 11.19
N ILE A 450 6.67 31.40 11.05
CA ILE A 450 7.59 30.67 11.93
C ILE A 450 9.05 31.15 11.82
N HIS A 451 9.39 31.78 10.69
CA HIS A 451 10.68 32.43 10.47
C HIS A 451 10.70 33.93 10.78
N GLY A 452 9.66 34.50 11.40
CA GLY A 452 9.61 35.92 11.77
C GLY A 452 9.35 36.89 10.61
N GLY A 453 8.75 36.41 9.52
CA GLY A 453 8.27 37.18 8.37
C GLY A 453 8.95 36.81 7.04
N GLY A 454 8.66 37.58 5.98
CA GLY A 454 9.11 37.31 4.60
C GLY A 454 10.62 37.37 4.35
N ASN A 455 11.43 37.77 5.34
CA ASN A 455 12.89 37.76 5.26
C ASN A 455 13.49 36.95 6.42
N TRP A 456 13.64 35.64 6.22
CA TRP A 456 14.17 34.71 7.23
C TRP A 456 15.55 35.12 7.77
N LYS A 457 16.40 35.80 6.97
CA LYS A 457 17.71 36.29 7.44
C LYS A 457 17.56 37.36 8.50
N LEU A 458 16.55 38.23 8.37
CA LEU A 458 16.22 39.23 9.39
C LEU A 458 15.49 38.57 10.57
N GLY A 459 14.59 37.64 10.26
CA GLY A 459 13.85 36.83 11.23
C GLY A 459 14.72 36.05 12.20
N ARG A 460 15.92 35.61 11.77
CA ARG A 460 16.93 35.00 12.65
C ARG A 460 17.39 35.89 13.81
N LYS A 461 17.04 37.18 13.87
CA LYS A 461 17.29 38.05 15.03
C LYS A 461 16.17 37.99 16.08
N TRP A 462 14.98 37.54 15.68
CA TRP A 462 13.82 37.42 16.56
C TRP A 462 13.93 36.16 17.42
N SER A 463 13.60 36.29 18.71
CA SER A 463 13.68 35.18 19.66
C SER A 463 12.57 34.14 19.51
N GLY A 464 11.48 34.49 18.81
CA GLY A 464 10.37 33.59 18.52
C GLY A 464 10.52 32.83 17.20
N GLU A 465 11.62 33.05 16.47
CA GLU A 465 11.95 32.29 15.26
C GLU A 465 12.14 30.83 15.61
N TRP A 466 11.51 29.92 14.86
CA TRP A 466 11.41 28.50 15.19
C TRP A 466 12.78 27.86 15.50
N ASN A 467 13.76 28.00 14.60
CA ASN A 467 15.06 27.33 14.76
C ASN A 467 15.77 27.75 16.05
N ARG A 468 15.75 29.06 16.34
CA ARG A 468 16.33 29.59 17.58
C ARG A 468 15.56 29.18 18.81
N MET A 469 14.24 29.23 18.73
CA MET A 469 13.35 28.89 19.83
C MET A 469 13.53 27.42 20.20
N ILE A 470 13.43 26.50 19.23
CA ILE A 470 13.52 25.05 19.50
C ILE A 470 14.90 24.66 20.02
N MET A 471 15.98 25.21 19.47
CA MET A 471 17.33 24.94 19.97
C MET A 471 17.55 25.48 21.38
N LYS A 472 17.00 26.65 21.71
CA LYS A 472 17.05 27.17 23.08
C LYS A 472 16.36 26.20 24.03
N VAL A 473 15.16 25.75 23.70
CA VAL A 473 14.39 24.81 24.53
C VAL A 473 15.16 23.51 24.76
N LEU A 474 15.74 22.94 23.70
CA LEU A 474 16.52 21.72 23.78
C LEU A 474 17.79 21.87 24.65
N LEU A 475 18.52 22.98 24.49
CA LEU A 475 19.72 23.26 25.30
C LEU A 475 19.37 23.56 26.78
N ASP A 476 18.27 24.26 27.03
CA ASP A 476 17.76 24.49 28.39
C ASP A 476 17.32 23.18 29.04
N ALA A 477 16.69 22.28 28.27
CA ALA A 477 16.32 20.94 28.73
C ALA A 477 17.54 20.08 29.09
N GLU A 478 18.62 20.12 28.28
CA GLU A 478 19.89 19.48 28.63
C GLU A 478 20.49 20.03 29.91
N SER A 479 20.54 21.35 30.01
CA SER A 479 21.10 22.04 31.18
C SER A 479 20.33 21.68 32.45
N LYS A 480 19.00 21.60 32.35
CA LYS A 480 18.12 21.20 33.46
C LYS A 480 18.26 19.71 33.81
N ALA A 481 18.41 18.85 32.82
CA ALA A 481 18.58 17.41 33.04
C ALA A 481 19.98 17.06 33.55
N GLY A 482 20.97 17.94 33.37
CA GLY A 482 22.37 17.71 33.74
C GLY A 482 23.04 16.61 32.93
N ARG A 483 22.46 16.24 31.77
CA ARG A 483 22.93 15.18 30.89
C ARG A 483 22.53 15.47 29.45
N MET A 484 23.22 14.81 28.51
CA MET A 484 22.84 14.84 27.10
C MET A 484 21.42 14.28 26.92
N LEU A 485 20.59 14.95 26.12
CA LEU A 485 19.28 14.43 25.76
C LEU A 485 19.41 13.17 24.89
N THR A 486 18.50 12.23 25.10
CA THR A 486 18.34 11.11 24.18
C THR A 486 17.52 11.56 22.98
N ARG A 487 17.64 10.83 21.86
CA ARG A 487 16.79 11.01 20.67
C ARG A 487 15.31 11.14 21.01
N ASN A 488 14.78 10.24 21.84
CA ASN A 488 13.34 10.19 22.11
C ASN A 488 12.89 11.41 22.92
N THR A 489 13.68 11.85 23.90
CA THR A 489 13.39 13.09 24.63
C THR A 489 13.46 14.33 23.71
N ILE A 490 14.33 14.34 22.71
CA ILE A 490 14.35 15.41 21.69
C ILE A 490 13.04 15.39 20.91
N LEU A 491 12.61 14.22 20.43
CA LEU A 491 11.38 14.08 19.65
C LEU A 491 10.13 14.46 20.47
N GLU A 492 10.05 14.10 21.75
CA GLU A 492 8.98 14.52 22.67
C GLU A 492 8.90 16.04 22.84
N ILE A 493 10.05 16.69 23.04
CA ILE A 493 10.13 18.15 23.15
C ILE A 493 9.72 18.79 21.82
N VAL A 494 10.25 18.30 20.70
CA VAL A 494 9.92 18.82 19.37
C VAL A 494 8.43 18.66 19.08
N ALA A 495 7.85 17.48 19.33
CA ALA A 495 6.42 17.21 19.17
C ALA A 495 5.56 18.22 19.95
N SER A 496 5.89 18.41 21.24
CA SER A 496 5.18 19.35 22.11
C SER A 496 5.17 20.78 21.55
N TYR A 497 6.29 21.22 20.98
CA TYR A 497 6.41 22.55 20.39
C TYR A 497 5.79 22.64 19.00
N MET A 498 5.80 21.57 18.19
CA MET A 498 5.08 21.53 16.92
C MET A 498 3.58 21.74 17.15
N THR A 499 3.01 21.03 18.11
CA THR A 499 1.60 21.20 18.51
C THR A 499 1.30 22.61 19.01
N LEU A 500 2.18 23.20 19.82
CA LEU A 500 2.01 24.56 20.35
C LEU A 500 2.01 25.64 19.24
N TYR A 501 2.71 25.39 18.14
CA TYR A 501 2.88 26.34 17.03
C TYR A 501 2.06 25.96 15.79
N ASP A 502 1.14 25.00 15.91
CA ASP A 502 0.30 24.49 14.82
C ASP A 502 1.12 24.00 13.60
N ILE A 503 2.30 23.42 13.86
CA ILE A 503 3.13 22.77 12.84
C ILE A 503 2.71 21.31 12.71
N PRO A 504 2.29 20.84 11.53
CA PRO A 504 1.79 19.48 11.36
C PRO A 504 2.91 18.44 11.49
N MET A 505 2.63 17.27 12.07
CA MET A 505 3.58 16.14 12.17
C MET A 505 3.46 15.18 10.98
N ASN A 506 3.40 15.72 9.76
CA ASN A 506 3.34 14.95 8.52
C ASN A 506 4.69 15.05 7.79
N PHE A 507 5.68 14.29 8.29
CA PHE A 507 7.04 14.44 7.81
C PHE A 507 7.22 14.02 6.35
N VAL A 508 7.93 14.86 5.60
CA VAL A 508 8.44 14.62 4.25
C VAL A 508 9.96 14.69 4.26
N ARG A 509 10.59 14.11 3.24
CA ARG A 509 12.04 14.17 3.08
C ARG A 509 12.47 15.53 2.52
N CYS A 510 13.41 16.20 3.18
CA CYS A 510 14.15 17.31 2.59
C CYS A 510 15.30 16.80 1.71
N ARG A 511 15.61 17.56 0.66
CA ARG A 511 16.90 17.39 -0.04
C ARG A 511 18.00 17.85 0.92
N GLY A 512 18.85 16.91 1.33
CA GLY A 512 20.13 17.25 1.93
C GLY A 512 20.97 18.05 0.92
N ARG A 513 21.85 18.92 1.42
CA ARG A 513 22.79 19.65 0.56
C ARG A 513 23.83 18.73 -0.06
#